data_AF-A0A9D1VIW9-F1
#
_entry.id   AF-A0A9D1VIW9-F1
#
_cell.length_a   1.000
_cell.length_b   1.000
_cell.length_c   1.000
_cell.angle_alpha   90.00
_cell.angle_beta   90.00
_cell.angle_gamma   90.00
#
_symmetry.space_group_name_H-M   'P 1'
#
loop_
_entity.id
_entity.type
_entity.pdbx_description
1 polymer ?
#
loop_
_entity_poly.entity_id
_entity_poly.type
_entity_poly.pdbx_seq_one_letter_code
_entity_poly.pdbx_strand_id
1 'polypeptide(L)' 'MNEQTKLKILDTLHDIPLADLAQRVCDAQTDADRHFWQSLYTLEKGQRERQAS' A
#
# COMPACT_ATOMS: atom_id res chain seq x y z
N MET A 1 -3.81 12.18 -5.32
CA MET A 1 -4.67 11.05 -5.78
C MET A 1 -6.11 11.29 -5.29
N ASN A 2 -7.16 10.98 -6.08
CA ASN A 2 -8.54 11.16 -5.60
C ASN A 2 -9.00 9.99 -4.71
N GLU A 3 -10.01 10.22 -3.87
CA GLU A 3 -10.49 9.24 -2.87
C GLU A 3 -11.06 7.96 -3.51
N GLN A 4 -11.67 8.07 -4.69
CA GLN A 4 -12.18 6.91 -5.43
C GLN A 4 -11.06 5.95 -5.85
N THR A 5 -9.88 6.48 -6.16
CA THR A 5 -8.70 5.66 -6.47
C THR A 5 -8.22 4.92 -5.22
N LYS A 6 -8.18 5.60 -4.06
CA LYS A 6 -7.78 4.98 -2.78
C LYS A 6 -8.66 3.79 -2.40
N LEU A 7 -9.97 3.89 -2.61
CA LEU A 7 -10.91 2.81 -2.30
C LEU A 7 -10.67 1.57 -3.18
N LYS A 8 -10.50 1.75 -4.49
CA LYS A 8 -10.25 0.63 -5.43
C LYS A 8 -8.94 -0.13 -5.14
N ILE A 9 -7.95 0.56 -4.56
CA ILE A 9 -6.67 -0.05 -4.17
C ILE A 9 -6.86 -1.02 -3.00
N LEU A 10 -7.82 -0.77 -2.10
CA LEU A 10 -8.08 -1.68 -0.97
C LEU A 10 -8.63 -3.03 -1.46
N ASP A 11 -9.46 -3.03 -2.50
CA ASP A 11 -10.05 -4.25 -3.07
C ASP A 11 -9.01 -5.15 -3.76
N THR A 12 -7.92 -4.55 -4.26
CA THR A 12 -6.88 -5.23 -5.05
C THR A 12 -5.53 -5.27 -4.32
N LEU A 13 -5.51 -4.95 -3.03
CA LEU A 13 -4.28 -4.70 -2.28
C LEU A 13 -3.32 -5.88 -2.31
N HIS A 14 -3.83 -7.11 -2.13
CA HIS A 14 -3.04 -8.33 -2.10
C HIS A 14 -2.39 -8.68 -3.45
N ASP A 15 -2.97 -8.19 -4.55
CA ASP A 15 -2.44 -8.37 -5.91
C ASP A 15 -1.27 -7.42 -6.21
N ILE A 16 -1.08 -6.37 -5.39
CA ILE A 16 0.00 -5.40 -5.57
C ILE A 16 1.30 -5.97 -4.98
N PRO A 17 2.41 -6.02 -5.74
CA PRO A 17 3.71 -6.39 -5.19
C PRO A 17 4.14 -5.46 -4.04
N LEU A 18 4.77 -6.00 -3.00
CA LEU A 18 5.28 -5.18 -1.89
C LEU A 18 6.28 -4.11 -2.35
N ALA A 19 7.09 -4.42 -3.37
CA ALA A 19 8.02 -3.46 -3.97
C ALA A 19 7.29 -2.26 -4.58
N ASP A 20 6.14 -2.50 -5.23
CA ASP A 20 5.33 -1.45 -5.85
C ASP A 20 4.67 -0.56 -4.78
N LEU A 21 4.21 -1.15 -3.66
CA LEU A 21 3.72 -0.37 -2.52
C LEU A 21 4.83 0.51 -1.93
N ALA A 22 6.04 -0.02 -1.77
CA ALA A 22 7.20 0.75 -1.29
C ALA A 22 7.54 1.90 -2.25
N GLN A 23 7.52 1.65 -3.56
CA GLN A 23 7.75 2.69 -4.57
C GLN A 23 6.70 3.80 -4.48
N ARG A 24 5.42 3.45 -4.28
CA ARG A 24 4.34 4.44 -4.11
C ARG A 24 4.48 5.30 -2.85
N VAL A 25 5.07 4.75 -1.77
CA VAL A 25 5.43 5.55 -0.58
C VAL A 25 6.49 6.59 -0.92
N CYS A 26 7.50 6.21 -1.72
CA CYS A 26 8.56 7.11 -2.16
C CYS A 26 8.02 8.20 -3.11
N ASP A 27 7.17 7.82 -4.05
CA ASP A 27 6.61 8.71 -5.09
C ASP A 27 5.47 9.59 -4.59
N ALA A 28 5.00 9.41 -3.36
CA ALA A 28 3.91 10.18 -2.80
C ALA A 28 4.28 11.67 -2.69
N GLN A 29 3.50 12.51 -3.38
CA GLN A 29 3.70 13.96 -3.44
C GLN A 29 3.18 14.70 -2.20
N THR A 30 2.32 14.06 -1.40
CA THR A 30 1.76 14.64 -0.19
C THR A 30 2.00 13.70 0.99
N ASP A 31 2.12 14.26 2.19
CA ASP A 31 2.26 13.46 3.41
C ASP A 31 1.06 12.55 3.64
N ALA A 32 -0.15 13.02 3.30
CA ALA A 32 -1.37 12.22 3.39
C ALA A 32 -1.33 10.98 2.46
N ASP A 33 -0.85 11.14 1.22
CA ASP A 33 -0.69 10.01 0.30
C ASP A 33 0.47 9.10 0.75
N ARG A 34 1.56 9.67 1.27
CA ARG A 34 2.70 8.90 1.81
C ARG A 34 2.26 8.01 2.96
N HIS A 35 1.56 8.60 3.94
CA HIS A 35 1.03 7.86 5.09
C HIS A 35 0.06 6.76 4.65
N PHE A 36 -0.84 7.06 3.72
CA PHE A 36 -1.76 6.07 3.17
C PHE A 36 -1.01 4.87 2.58
N TRP A 37 -0.06 5.11 1.66
CA TRP A 37 0.72 4.04 1.05
C TRP A 37 1.59 3.27 2.05
N GLN A 38 2.09 3.95 3.07
CA GLN A 38 2.95 3.34 4.10
C GLN A 38 2.14 2.42 5.02
N SER A 39 0.91 2.80 5.36
CA SER A 39 -0.01 1.93 6.10
C SER A 39 -0.32 0.65 5.31
N LEU A 40 -0.60 0.77 4.01
CA LEU A 40 -0.85 -0.38 3.14
C LEU A 40 0.36 -1.29 3.02
N TYR A 41 1.56 -0.73 2.80
CA TYR A 41 2.80 -1.50 2.75
C TYR A 41 3.05 -2.30 4.05
N THR A 42 2.86 -1.65 5.20
CA THR A 42 3.07 -2.29 6.52
C THR A 42 2.06 -3.41 6.75
N LEU A 43 0.79 -3.18 6.39
CA LEU A 43 -0.26 -4.17 6.50
C LEU A 43 0.06 -5.40 5.64
N GLU A 44 0.35 -5.21 4.36
CA GLU A 44 0.65 -6.30 3.42
C GLU A 44 1.90 -7.08 3.81
N LYS A 45 2.93 -6.39 4.29
CA LYS A 45 4.16 -7.04 4.76
C LYS A 45 3.85 -7.98 5.92
N GLY A 46 3.13 -7.49 6.94
CA GLY A 46 2.74 -8.30 8.09
C GLY A 46 1.75 -9.42 7.75
N GLN A 47 0.91 -9.26 6.72
CA GLN A 47 0.09 -10.36 6.23
C GLN A 47 0.92 -11.47 5.58
N ARG A 48 1.84 -11.14 4.69
CA ARG A 48 2.69 -12.13 4.00
C ARG A 48 3.62 -12.84 4.97
N GLU A 49 4.18 -12.13 5.94
CA GLU A 49 5.01 -12.73 7.00
C GLU A 49 4.24 -13.77 7.83
N ARG A 50 2.93 -13.55 8.07
CA ARG A 50 2.07 -14.53 8.76
C ARG A 50 1.68 -15.74 7.90
N GLN A 51 1.73 -15.64 6.58
CA GLN A 51 1.46 -16.75 5.66
C GLN A 51 2.70 -17.59 5.35
N ALA A 52 3.89 -17.00 5.52
CA ALA A 52 5.17 -17.66 5.33
C ALA A 52 5.62 -18.50 6.55
N SER A 53 4.82 -18.53 7.61
CA SER A 53 5.03 -19.29 8.85
C SER A 53 3.92 -20.31 9.07
#